data_AF-A0A5C8L0J5-F1
#
_entry.id   AF-A0A5C8L0J5-F1
#
_cell.length_a   1.000
_cell.length_b   1.000
_cell.length_c   1.000
_cell.angle_alpha   90.00
_cell.angle_beta   90.00
_cell.angle_gamma   90.00
#
_symmetry.space_group_name_H-M   'P 1'
#
loop_
_entity.id
_entity.type
_entity.pdbx_description
1 polymer ?
#
loop_
_entity_poly.entity_id
_entity_poly.type
_entity_poly.pdbx_seq_one_letter_code
_entity_poly.pdbx_strand_id
1 'polypeptide(L)'
;MVRRAAAGRPMPTPTPTAKTSTPTRNEVVAMNKSIPCIDSPTSPTQRSASLLGLLALVCAALLLVALPAQAQAKPEEIIRQSTDRVFEGLRTRASEFNADEEVLLAFIRQELGPTLDTAYTGRLVLGRHSRGADEAEVTAFAEALQENLLRRYGTALLTVDPNTAVQVRASQPMRDGTVERVRTEIRRPSGAPIPVDYLFRERNGQWRVFDVIVEGVSYVQTFRNQFDPLVREKGIAGVTRDLREGRIDVDPEL
;
A
#
# COMPACT_ATOMS: atom_id res chain seq x y z
N MET A 1 2.25 -21.20 -68.79
CA MET A 1 1.33 -20.58 -69.76
C MET A 1 0.76 -19.31 -69.12
N VAL A 2 1.15 -18.14 -69.65
CA VAL A 2 0.42 -16.84 -69.73
C VAL A 2 -0.14 -16.23 -68.42
N ARG A 3 0.57 -15.28 -67.79
CA ARG A 3 0.41 -13.79 -67.86
C ARG A 3 -0.97 -13.24 -67.43
N ARG A 4 -1.00 -12.40 -66.38
CA ARG A 4 -1.20 -10.93 -66.54
C ARG A 4 -0.99 -10.15 -65.22
N ALA A 5 -0.22 -9.08 -65.36
CA ALA A 5 -0.04 -8.00 -64.41
C ALA A 5 -1.16 -6.96 -64.51
N ALA A 6 -1.40 -6.21 -63.43
CA ALA A 6 -1.96 -4.86 -63.50
C ALA A 6 -1.31 -3.99 -62.42
N ALA A 7 -0.72 -2.89 -62.88
CA ALA A 7 -0.05 -1.86 -62.12
C ALA A 7 -0.78 -0.51 -62.33
N GLY A 8 -0.63 0.40 -61.37
CA GLY A 8 -0.92 1.84 -61.50
C GLY A 8 -2.13 2.31 -60.69
N ARG A 9 -2.11 3.45 -59.97
CA ARG A 9 -1.17 4.57 -59.85
C ARG A 9 -1.42 5.31 -58.50
N PRO A 10 -0.46 6.10 -57.98
CA PRO A 10 -0.60 6.90 -56.76
C PRO A 10 -1.16 8.30 -57.05
N MET A 11 -1.74 8.98 -56.05
CA MET A 11 -2.21 10.38 -56.11
C MET A 11 -2.38 10.96 -54.68
N PRO A 12 -2.39 12.29 -54.45
CA PRO A 12 -1.20 12.98 -53.94
C PRO A 12 -1.41 13.76 -52.61
N THR A 13 -0.31 14.16 -51.98
CA THR A 13 -0.24 15.24 -50.98
C THR A 13 -0.16 16.61 -51.63
N PRO A 14 -0.71 17.66 -50.98
CA PRO A 14 -0.09 18.97 -51.01
C PRO A 14 0.25 19.53 -49.61
N THR A 15 1.34 20.30 -49.58
CA THR A 15 1.88 21.16 -48.50
C THR A 15 1.94 22.60 -49.06
N PRO A 16 2.51 23.62 -48.38
CA PRO A 16 2.10 24.46 -47.24
C PRO A 16 1.77 25.93 -47.65
N THR A 17 1.74 26.87 -46.67
CA THR A 17 1.81 28.38 -46.68
C THR A 17 0.52 29.09 -46.22
N ALA A 18 0.47 30.22 -45.49
CA ALA A 18 1.40 31.23 -44.96
C ALA A 18 0.68 32.02 -43.80
N LYS A 19 1.37 32.37 -42.70
CA LYS A 19 1.85 33.71 -42.23
C LYS A 19 0.85 34.89 -42.14
N THR A 20 1.10 35.69 -41.07
CA THR A 20 0.80 37.13 -40.84
C THR A 20 -0.66 37.48 -40.50
N SER A 21 -1.03 38.39 -39.59
CA SER A 21 -0.39 39.60 -39.06
C SER A 21 -1.19 40.17 -37.86
N THR A 22 -0.50 40.70 -36.85
CA THR A 22 -0.98 41.74 -35.89
C THR A 22 -1.07 43.09 -36.61
N PRO A 23 -2.05 43.99 -36.34
CA PRO A 23 -1.85 45.17 -35.45
C PRO A 23 -3.11 45.55 -34.60
N THR A 24 -3.00 46.13 -33.38
CA THR A 24 -2.98 47.60 -33.04
C THR A 24 -4.36 48.26 -33.30
N ARG A 25 -5.03 49.11 -32.52
CA ARG A 25 -4.86 49.87 -31.25
C ARG A 25 -6.03 50.89 -31.21
N ASN A 26 -6.51 51.25 -30.01
CA ASN A 26 -7.28 52.47 -29.67
C ASN A 26 -8.64 52.67 -30.37
N GLU A 27 -9.60 53.49 -29.95
CA GLU A 27 -9.83 54.50 -28.89
C GLU A 27 -11.33 54.84 -28.99
N VAL A 28 -12.04 55.11 -27.89
CA VAL A 28 -13.07 56.19 -27.74
C VAL A 28 -13.26 56.35 -26.23
N VAL A 29 -12.66 57.31 -25.51
CA VAL A 29 -12.95 58.77 -25.39
C VAL A 29 -14.32 59.12 -24.77
N ALA A 30 -14.26 59.38 -23.45
CA ALA A 30 -14.75 60.53 -22.67
C ALA A 30 -16.24 60.99 -22.67
N MET A 31 -16.77 61.20 -21.45
CA MET A 31 -17.58 62.38 -21.02
C MET A 31 -17.81 62.25 -19.48
N ASN A 32 -17.15 62.99 -18.59
CA ASN A 32 -17.36 64.40 -18.17
C ASN A 32 -18.06 64.53 -16.78
N LYS A 33 -17.43 65.36 -15.93
CA LYS A 33 -18.03 66.42 -15.06
C LYS A 33 -18.07 66.25 -13.52
N SER A 34 -17.19 67.05 -12.89
CA SER A 34 -17.39 67.91 -11.69
C SER A 34 -17.41 67.34 -10.26
N ILE A 35 -16.52 67.93 -9.43
CA ILE A 35 -16.50 67.96 -7.95
C ILE A 35 -17.25 69.24 -7.49
N PRO A 36 -17.89 69.27 -6.30
CA PRO A 36 -17.33 70.01 -5.16
C PRO A 36 -17.53 69.35 -3.77
N CYS A 37 -16.79 69.90 -2.79
CA CYS A 37 -16.68 69.58 -1.36
C CYS A 37 -18.03 69.60 -0.59
N ILE A 38 -18.15 69.11 0.66
CA ILE A 38 -18.02 69.88 1.92
C ILE A 38 -18.36 68.95 3.14
N ASP A 39 -17.64 69.15 4.26
CA ASP A 39 -17.87 68.92 5.71
C ASP A 39 -18.07 67.55 6.42
N SER A 40 -17.40 67.50 7.59
CA SER A 40 -17.35 66.50 8.69
C SER A 40 -18.53 66.69 9.68
N PRO A 41 -18.60 66.18 10.95
CA PRO A 41 -17.84 65.19 11.74
C PRO A 41 -18.78 64.17 12.48
N THR A 42 -18.35 63.09 13.15
CA THR A 42 -17.99 63.01 14.59
C THR A 42 -17.90 61.53 15.04
N SER A 43 -16.80 61.17 15.72
CA SER A 43 -16.70 60.06 16.69
C SER A 43 -17.38 60.47 18.03
N PRO A 44 -17.60 59.63 19.09
CA PRO A 44 -16.86 58.42 19.52
C PRO A 44 -17.80 57.30 20.04
N THR A 45 -17.33 56.12 20.49
CA THR A 45 -17.09 55.86 21.93
C THR A 45 -16.40 54.51 22.09
N GLN A 46 -15.17 54.58 22.56
CA GLN A 46 -14.32 53.47 22.99
C GLN A 46 -14.39 53.39 24.53
N ARG A 47 -15.08 52.38 25.06
CA ARG A 47 -14.96 51.83 26.41
C ARG A 47 -15.38 50.36 26.25
N SER A 48 -14.52 49.35 26.36
CA SER A 48 -13.87 48.92 27.59
C SER A 48 -12.78 47.90 27.23
N ALA A 49 -11.52 48.27 27.43
CA ALA A 49 -10.43 47.32 27.49
C ALA A 49 -10.36 46.70 28.89
N SER A 50 -9.68 45.55 28.98
CA SER A 50 -8.85 45.14 30.14
C SER A 50 -9.27 43.94 31.00
N LEU A 51 -10.37 43.23 30.73
CA LEU A 51 -10.67 41.94 31.40
C LEU A 51 -10.77 40.74 30.44
N LEU A 52 -11.01 40.98 29.15
CA LEU A 52 -11.07 39.93 28.12
C LEU A 52 -9.67 39.44 27.65
N GLY A 53 -8.63 40.27 27.82
CA GLY A 53 -7.27 39.93 27.39
C GLY A 53 -6.58 38.87 28.25
N LEU A 54 -6.86 38.84 29.57
CA LEU A 54 -6.27 37.85 30.47
C LEU A 54 -6.92 36.47 30.29
N LEU A 55 -8.22 36.42 29.99
CA LEU A 55 -8.94 35.18 29.70
C LEU A 55 -8.50 34.57 28.35
N ALA A 56 -8.21 35.40 27.35
CA ALA A 56 -7.68 34.95 26.06
C ALA A 56 -6.26 34.37 26.17
N LEU A 57 -5.41 34.89 27.07
CA LEU A 57 -4.06 34.37 27.30
C LEU A 57 -4.07 33.03 28.07
N VAL A 58 -5.02 32.85 29.00
CA VAL A 58 -5.23 31.58 29.73
C VAL A 58 -5.83 30.51 28.80
N CYS A 59 -6.73 30.87 27.89
CA CYS A 59 -7.24 29.94 26.87
C CYS A 59 -6.17 29.54 25.83
N ALA A 60 -5.24 30.42 25.49
CA ALA A 60 -4.11 30.08 24.59
C ALA A 60 -3.10 29.12 25.25
N ALA A 61 -2.96 29.15 26.58
CA ALA A 61 -2.06 28.24 27.33
C ALA A 61 -2.63 26.81 27.50
N LEU A 62 -3.94 26.61 27.34
CA LEU A 62 -4.62 25.32 27.49
C LEU A 62 -4.70 24.48 26.21
N LEU A 63 -4.19 24.98 25.07
CA LEU A 63 -4.18 24.26 23.78
C LEU A 63 -2.90 23.48 23.49
N LEU A 64 -1.92 23.48 24.41
CA LEU A 64 -0.82 22.51 24.43
C LEU A 64 -1.27 21.21 25.13
N VAL A 65 -2.41 20.65 24.72
CA VAL A 65 -2.66 19.24 24.97
C VAL A 65 -1.67 18.51 24.07
N ALA A 66 -0.56 18.06 24.65
CA ALA A 66 0.33 17.12 23.99
C ALA A 66 -0.54 15.93 23.56
N LEU A 67 -0.87 15.88 22.27
CA LEU A 67 -1.46 14.69 21.68
C LEU A 67 -0.52 13.55 22.07
N PRO A 68 -0.99 12.48 22.74
CA PRO A 68 -0.14 11.35 22.99
C PRO A 68 0.35 10.90 21.63
N ALA A 69 1.67 10.99 21.40
CA ALA A 69 2.28 10.30 20.29
C ALA A 69 1.90 8.83 20.52
N GLN A 70 0.95 8.31 19.74
CA GLN A 70 0.59 6.91 19.82
C GLN A 70 1.87 6.15 19.50
N ALA A 71 2.49 5.60 20.54
CA ALA A 71 3.63 4.73 20.36
C ALA A 71 3.16 3.58 19.48
N GLN A 72 3.73 3.49 18.27
CA GLN A 72 3.36 2.45 17.33
C GLN A 72 3.55 1.08 17.99
N ALA A 73 2.63 0.16 17.69
CA ALA A 73 2.75 -1.22 18.18
C ALA A 73 4.11 -1.80 17.81
N LYS A 74 4.76 -2.45 18.77
CA LYS A 74 6.01 -3.17 18.55
C LYS A 74 5.77 -4.40 17.66
N PRO A 75 6.76 -4.88 16.91
CA PRO A 75 6.63 -6.07 16.04
C PRO A 75 5.96 -7.29 16.71
N GLU A 76 6.34 -7.61 17.95
CA GLU A 76 5.75 -8.71 18.71
C GLU A 76 4.26 -8.50 19.04
N GLU A 77 3.85 -7.25 19.24
CA GLU A 77 2.45 -6.90 19.50
C GLU A 77 1.63 -6.96 18.21
N ILE A 78 2.21 -6.55 17.08
CA ILE A 78 1.56 -6.66 15.76
C ILE A 78 1.19 -8.13 15.48
N ILE A 79 2.12 -9.08 15.70
CA ILE A 79 1.85 -10.51 15.51
C ILE A 79 0.75 -11.01 16.44
N ARG A 80 0.82 -10.65 17.73
CA ARG A 80 -0.20 -11.06 18.72
C ARG A 80 -1.58 -10.57 18.31
N GLN A 81 -1.71 -9.27 18.07
CA GLN A 81 -3.00 -8.66 17.75
C GLN A 81 -3.59 -9.14 16.43
N SER A 82 -2.77 -9.29 15.38
CA SER A 82 -3.27 -9.80 14.10
C SER A 82 -3.71 -11.25 14.20
N THR A 83 -2.95 -12.08 14.91
CA THR A 83 -3.30 -13.48 15.17
C THR A 83 -4.59 -13.59 15.97
N ASP A 84 -4.72 -12.83 17.06
CA ASP A 84 -5.90 -12.84 17.92
C ASP A 84 -7.15 -12.44 17.14
N ARG A 85 -7.08 -11.39 16.32
CA ARG A 85 -8.21 -10.96 15.47
C ARG A 85 -8.60 -12.02 14.45
N VAL A 86 -7.62 -12.65 13.79
CA VAL A 86 -7.90 -13.72 12.81
C VAL A 86 -8.58 -14.91 13.50
N PHE A 87 -8.04 -15.43 14.61
CA PHE A 87 -8.64 -16.56 15.31
C PHE A 87 -10.00 -16.25 15.93
N GLU A 88 -10.18 -15.04 16.48
CA GLU A 88 -11.49 -14.57 16.96
C GLU A 88 -12.51 -14.56 15.81
N GLY A 89 -12.14 -14.00 14.65
CA GLY A 89 -13.00 -13.97 13.48
C GLY A 89 -13.35 -15.36 12.98
N LEU A 90 -12.37 -16.24 12.85
CA LEU A 90 -12.58 -17.63 12.41
C LEU A 90 -13.55 -18.38 13.33
N ARG A 91 -13.48 -18.14 14.65
CA ARG A 91 -14.40 -18.75 15.61
C ARG A 91 -15.80 -18.14 15.58
N THR A 92 -15.91 -16.82 15.55
CA THR A 92 -17.20 -16.12 15.69
C THR A 92 -18.01 -16.05 14.40
N ARG A 93 -17.32 -16.07 13.26
CA ARG A 93 -17.93 -15.93 11.93
C ARG A 93 -17.79 -17.19 11.08
N ALA A 94 -17.54 -18.34 11.72
CA ALA A 94 -17.33 -19.62 11.04
C ALA A 94 -18.44 -19.95 10.02
N SER A 95 -19.72 -19.76 10.36
CA SER A 95 -20.82 -20.05 9.44
C SER A 95 -20.82 -19.18 8.19
N GLU A 96 -20.45 -17.91 8.32
CA GLU A 96 -20.33 -16.97 7.20
C GLU A 96 -19.18 -17.39 6.28
N PHE A 97 -18.02 -17.69 6.87
CA PHE A 97 -16.83 -18.09 6.12
C PHE A 97 -16.95 -19.47 5.47
N ASN A 98 -17.72 -20.40 6.05
CA ASN A 98 -18.02 -21.69 5.42
C ASN A 98 -19.04 -21.57 4.27
N ALA A 99 -19.88 -20.53 4.28
CA ALA A 99 -20.89 -20.31 3.25
C ALA A 99 -20.33 -19.56 2.03
N ASP A 100 -19.35 -18.68 2.24
CA ASP A 100 -18.74 -17.88 1.19
C ASP A 100 -17.23 -17.74 1.43
N GLU A 101 -16.44 -18.39 0.57
CA GLU A 101 -14.98 -18.33 0.61
C GLU A 101 -14.46 -16.92 0.36
N GLU A 102 -15.05 -16.14 -0.54
CA GLU A 102 -14.55 -14.79 -0.83
C GLU A 102 -14.71 -13.86 0.37
N VAL A 103 -15.72 -14.09 1.22
CA VAL A 103 -15.88 -13.37 2.49
C VAL A 103 -14.76 -13.72 3.47
N LEU A 104 -14.37 -15.00 3.56
CA LEU A 104 -13.20 -15.43 4.33
C LEU A 104 -11.90 -14.78 3.83
N LEU A 105 -11.65 -14.84 2.51
CA LEU A 105 -10.44 -14.28 1.92
C LEU A 105 -10.40 -12.76 2.12
N ALA A 106 -11.53 -12.06 1.95
CA ALA A 106 -11.62 -10.63 2.23
C ALA A 106 -11.32 -10.29 3.70
N PHE A 107 -11.83 -11.07 4.64
CA PHE A 107 -11.53 -10.92 6.06
C PHE A 107 -10.03 -11.10 6.35
N ILE A 108 -9.41 -12.17 5.87
CA ILE A 108 -7.96 -12.41 6.08
C ILE A 108 -7.13 -11.28 5.48
N ARG A 109 -7.49 -10.82 4.26
CA ARG A 109 -6.82 -9.70 3.59
C ARG A 109 -6.90 -8.41 4.42
N GLN A 110 -8.07 -8.14 5.01
CA GLN A 110 -8.27 -6.98 5.87
C GLN A 110 -7.42 -7.06 7.16
N GLU A 111 -7.34 -8.23 7.79
CA GLU A 111 -6.64 -8.39 9.06
C GLU A 111 -5.12 -8.42 8.92
N LEU A 112 -4.61 -9.07 7.87
CA LEU A 112 -3.17 -9.28 7.69
C LEU A 112 -2.53 -8.29 6.72
N GLY A 113 -3.26 -7.81 5.70
CA GLY A 113 -2.73 -6.93 4.67
C GLY A 113 -1.98 -5.70 5.21
N PRO A 114 -2.52 -4.94 6.18
CA PRO A 114 -1.86 -3.76 6.75
C PRO A 114 -0.53 -4.07 7.46
N THR A 115 -0.32 -5.33 7.86
CA THR A 115 0.90 -5.77 8.55
C THR A 115 2.05 -6.06 7.59
N LEU A 116 1.79 -6.19 6.29
CA LEU A 116 2.76 -6.59 5.28
C LEU A 116 3.38 -5.36 4.57
N ASP A 117 4.68 -5.42 4.28
CA ASP A 117 5.34 -4.51 3.33
C ASP A 117 5.34 -5.12 1.93
N THR A 118 4.14 -5.22 1.33
CA THR A 118 3.90 -5.88 0.03
C THR A 118 4.87 -5.42 -1.05
N ALA A 119 5.10 -4.10 -1.17
CA ALA A 119 6.02 -3.55 -2.17
C ALA A 119 7.47 -3.99 -1.92
N TYR A 120 7.95 -3.92 -0.67
CA TYR A 120 9.32 -4.36 -0.36
C TYR A 120 9.51 -5.87 -0.53
N THR A 121 8.54 -6.67 -0.07
CA THR A 121 8.51 -8.13 -0.32
C THR A 121 8.59 -8.43 -1.81
N GLY A 122 7.79 -7.75 -2.63
CA GLY A 122 7.81 -7.86 -4.09
C GLY A 122 9.18 -7.58 -4.70
N ARG A 123 9.83 -6.48 -4.28
CA ARG A 123 11.20 -6.15 -4.73
C ARG A 123 12.18 -7.26 -4.38
N LEU A 124 12.07 -7.82 -3.18
CA LEU A 124 12.94 -8.91 -2.79
C LEU A 124 12.67 -10.16 -3.64
N VAL A 125 11.42 -10.61 -3.79
CA VAL A 125 11.10 -11.78 -4.63
C VAL A 125 11.58 -11.59 -6.06
N LEU A 126 11.34 -10.43 -6.68
CA LEU A 126 11.81 -10.13 -8.04
C LEU A 126 13.34 -10.00 -8.16
N GLY A 127 14.03 -9.72 -7.06
CA GLY A 127 15.48 -9.62 -7.02
C GLY A 127 16.03 -8.63 -8.05
N ARG A 128 16.95 -9.07 -8.90
CA ARG A 128 17.55 -8.22 -9.95
C ARG A 128 16.54 -7.66 -10.96
N HIS A 129 15.43 -8.36 -11.18
CA HIS A 129 14.41 -7.95 -12.16
C HIS A 129 13.63 -6.72 -11.70
N SER A 130 13.64 -6.42 -10.39
CA SER A 130 13.04 -5.18 -9.87
C SER A 130 13.85 -3.91 -10.16
N ARG A 131 15.09 -4.03 -10.65
CA ARG A 131 15.95 -2.88 -10.96
C ARG A 131 15.42 -2.16 -12.20
N GLY A 132 15.02 -0.90 -12.03
CA GLY A 132 14.44 -0.09 -13.11
C GLY A 132 12.96 -0.37 -13.38
N ALA A 133 12.32 -1.28 -12.64
CA ALA A 133 10.88 -1.47 -12.67
C ALA A 133 10.17 -0.37 -11.86
N ASP A 134 9.03 0.09 -12.35
CA ASP A 134 8.19 1.06 -11.66
C ASP A 134 7.62 0.47 -10.36
N GLU A 135 7.44 1.31 -9.34
CA GLU A 135 6.91 0.86 -8.04
C GLU A 135 5.52 0.24 -8.16
N ALA A 136 4.70 0.73 -9.10
CA ALA A 136 3.38 0.16 -9.39
C ALA A 136 3.46 -1.25 -9.98
N GLU A 137 4.43 -1.54 -10.85
CA GLU A 137 4.58 -2.87 -11.46
C GLU A 137 5.03 -3.90 -10.41
N VAL A 138 5.98 -3.53 -9.57
CA VAL A 138 6.45 -4.34 -8.44
C VAL A 138 5.32 -4.63 -7.45
N THR A 139 4.53 -3.61 -7.11
CA THR A 139 3.41 -3.75 -6.17
C THR A 139 2.33 -4.65 -6.77
N ALA A 140 1.99 -4.47 -8.04
CA ALA A 140 1.02 -5.31 -8.73
C ALA A 140 1.43 -6.79 -8.77
N PHE A 141 2.72 -7.08 -8.97
CA PHE A 141 3.27 -8.44 -8.87
C PHE A 141 3.10 -9.00 -7.46
N ALA A 142 3.48 -8.24 -6.44
CA ALA A 142 3.44 -8.68 -5.05
C ALA A 142 2.01 -8.94 -4.55
N GLU A 143 1.06 -8.06 -4.92
CA GLU A 143 -0.37 -8.25 -4.63
C GLU A 143 -0.92 -9.50 -5.34
N ALA A 144 -0.54 -9.72 -6.61
CA ALA A 144 -0.96 -10.92 -7.33
C ALA A 144 -0.42 -12.20 -6.68
N LEU A 145 0.83 -12.19 -6.21
CA LEU A 145 1.43 -13.30 -5.48
C LEU A 145 0.71 -13.55 -4.14
N GLN A 146 0.49 -12.50 -3.35
CA GLN A 146 -0.20 -12.60 -2.07
C GLN A 146 -1.62 -13.14 -2.23
N GLU A 147 -2.35 -12.63 -3.22
CA GLU A 147 -3.71 -13.05 -3.50
C GLU A 147 -3.76 -14.51 -4.00
N ASN A 148 -2.79 -14.92 -4.81
CA ASN A 148 -2.67 -16.30 -5.26
C ASN A 148 -2.42 -17.28 -4.10
N LEU A 149 -1.53 -16.92 -3.17
CA LEU A 149 -1.31 -17.67 -1.92
C LEU A 149 -2.57 -17.70 -1.05
N LEU A 150 -3.25 -16.57 -0.91
CA LEU A 150 -4.45 -16.46 -0.09
C LEU A 150 -5.58 -17.37 -0.62
N ARG A 151 -5.81 -17.44 -1.93
CA ARG A 151 -6.78 -18.37 -2.51
C ARG A 151 -6.42 -19.84 -2.29
N ARG A 152 -5.13 -20.18 -2.30
CA ARG A 152 -4.68 -21.57 -2.13
C ARG A 152 -4.81 -22.06 -0.70
N TYR A 153 -4.41 -21.22 0.26
CA TYR A 153 -4.23 -21.65 1.65
C TYR A 153 -5.24 -21.03 2.62
N GLY A 154 -5.99 -20.00 2.20
CA GLY A 154 -6.93 -19.28 3.06
C GLY A 154 -8.01 -20.18 3.65
N THR A 155 -8.56 -21.09 2.85
CA THR A 155 -9.60 -22.04 3.29
C THR A 155 -9.08 -23.06 4.30
N ALA A 156 -7.77 -23.38 4.30
CA ALA A 156 -7.18 -24.28 5.28
C ALA A 156 -7.34 -23.74 6.72
N LEU A 157 -7.46 -22.41 6.89
CA LEU A 157 -7.69 -21.77 8.18
C LEU A 157 -9.03 -22.16 8.83
N LEU A 158 -10.03 -22.57 8.04
CA LEU A 158 -11.32 -23.06 8.58
C LEU A 158 -11.17 -24.39 9.32
N THR A 159 -10.12 -25.15 9.02
CA THR A 159 -9.86 -26.47 9.60
C THR A 159 -8.83 -26.45 10.73
N VAL A 160 -8.29 -25.28 11.05
CA VAL A 160 -7.33 -25.11 12.14
C VAL A 160 -7.99 -25.43 13.48
N ASP A 161 -7.29 -26.17 14.33
CA ASP A 161 -7.77 -26.50 15.68
C ASP A 161 -7.99 -25.19 16.48
N PRO A 162 -9.13 -25.01 17.15
CA PRO A 162 -9.46 -23.80 17.89
C PRO A 162 -8.52 -23.51 19.07
N ASN A 163 -7.75 -24.50 19.52
CA ASN A 163 -6.73 -24.36 20.55
C ASN A 163 -5.33 -24.13 19.96
N THR A 164 -5.23 -23.88 18.65
CA THR A 164 -3.99 -23.47 18.02
C THR A 164 -3.61 -22.08 18.52
N ALA A 165 -2.36 -21.91 18.94
CA ALA A 165 -1.84 -20.65 19.44
C ALA A 165 -0.52 -20.28 18.76
N VAL A 166 -0.30 -18.99 18.52
CA VAL A 166 1.00 -18.45 18.10
C VAL A 166 1.67 -17.86 19.34
N GLN A 167 2.82 -18.42 19.72
CA GLN A 167 3.57 -17.96 20.89
C GLN A 167 4.83 -17.23 20.46
N VAL A 168 4.94 -15.95 20.82
CA VAL A 168 6.18 -15.18 20.65
C VAL A 168 7.24 -15.71 21.61
N ARG A 169 8.43 -16.00 21.06
CA ARG A 169 9.59 -16.53 21.78
C ARG A 169 10.65 -15.49 22.05
N ALA A 170 10.95 -14.67 21.04
CA ALA A 170 11.97 -13.64 21.13
C ALA A 170 11.69 -12.55 20.10
N SER A 171 12.11 -11.33 20.41
CA SER A 171 12.25 -10.24 19.44
C SER A 171 13.70 -9.78 19.47
N GLN A 172 14.33 -9.67 18.32
CA GLN A 172 15.74 -9.34 18.19
C GLN A 172 15.95 -8.29 17.09
N PRO A 173 16.53 -7.12 17.41
CA PRO A 173 16.89 -6.15 16.40
C PRO A 173 18.05 -6.66 15.54
N MET A 174 18.02 -6.30 14.26
CA MET A 174 19.01 -6.61 13.24
C MET A 174 19.32 -5.35 12.44
N ARG A 175 20.44 -5.35 11.69
CA ARG A 175 20.81 -4.25 10.78
C ARG A 175 20.69 -2.87 11.46
N ASP A 176 21.36 -2.73 12.59
CA ASP A 176 21.38 -1.50 13.40
C ASP A 176 19.99 -0.99 13.81
N GLY A 177 19.03 -1.90 13.98
CA GLY A 177 17.67 -1.60 14.44
C GLY A 177 16.67 -1.25 13.33
N THR A 178 17.08 -1.30 12.05
CA THR A 178 16.17 -1.07 10.92
C THR A 178 15.31 -2.30 10.55
N VAL A 179 15.72 -3.47 11.05
CA VAL A 179 15.02 -4.74 10.89
C VAL A 179 14.85 -5.36 12.27
N GLU A 180 13.71 -6.02 12.51
CA GLU A 180 13.46 -6.79 13.71
C GLU A 180 13.10 -8.23 13.30
N ARG A 181 13.71 -9.22 13.95
CA ARG A 181 13.31 -10.62 13.83
C ARG A 181 12.48 -11.00 15.05
N VAL A 182 11.21 -11.32 14.82
CA VAL A 182 10.31 -11.86 15.83
C VAL A 182 10.21 -13.37 15.64
N ARG A 183 10.75 -14.14 16.58
CA ARG A 183 10.65 -15.61 16.58
C ARG A 183 9.39 -16.04 17.28
N THR A 184 8.64 -16.94 16.66
CA THR A 184 7.39 -17.48 17.19
C THR A 184 7.32 -18.99 17.02
N GLU A 185 6.34 -19.60 17.67
CA GLU A 185 5.98 -21.00 17.44
C GLU A 185 4.47 -21.11 17.28
N ILE A 186 4.02 -21.84 16.25
CA ILE A 186 2.64 -22.29 16.13
C ILE A 186 2.50 -23.59 16.93
N ARG A 187 1.60 -23.57 17.91
CA ARG A 187 1.34 -24.69 18.82
C ARG A 187 -0.07 -25.19 18.65
N ARG A 188 -0.19 -26.46 18.26
CA ARG A 188 -1.46 -27.19 18.18
C ARG A 188 -1.56 -28.15 19.38
N PRO A 189 -2.75 -28.68 19.72
CA PRO A 189 -2.90 -29.65 20.80
C PRO A 189 -2.05 -30.92 20.63
N SER A 190 -1.71 -31.26 19.39
CA SER A 190 -0.85 -32.40 19.06
C SER A 190 0.25 -32.01 18.07
N GLY A 191 1.33 -32.78 18.08
CA GLY A 191 2.51 -32.56 17.24
C GLY A 191 3.56 -31.64 17.85
N ALA A 192 4.70 -31.52 17.17
CA ALA A 192 5.76 -30.60 17.56
C ALA A 192 5.35 -29.14 17.26
N PRO A 193 5.80 -28.17 18.07
CA PRO A 193 5.67 -26.75 17.73
C PRO A 193 6.35 -26.44 16.39
N ILE A 194 5.69 -25.67 15.54
CA ILE A 194 6.25 -25.26 14.24
C ILE A 194 6.91 -23.89 14.43
N PRO A 195 8.24 -23.77 14.33
CA PRO A 195 8.92 -22.48 14.43
C PRO A 195 8.61 -21.59 13.23
N VAL A 196 8.24 -20.33 13.50
CA VAL A 196 7.98 -19.32 12.50
C VAL A 196 8.65 -18.01 12.90
N ASP A 197 9.59 -17.54 12.09
CA ASP A 197 10.22 -16.23 12.27
C ASP A 197 9.59 -15.22 11.30
N TYR A 198 9.20 -14.05 11.83
CA TYR A 198 8.75 -12.91 11.05
C TYR A 198 9.87 -11.87 10.98
N LEU A 199 10.23 -11.46 9.77
CA LEU A 199 11.16 -10.35 9.57
C LEU A 199 10.39 -9.06 9.31
N PHE A 200 10.53 -8.12 10.22
CA PHE A 200 9.94 -6.81 10.15
C PHE A 200 10.98 -5.78 9.72
N ARG A 201 10.52 -4.74 9.01
CA ARG A 201 11.29 -3.51 8.86
C ARG A 201 10.44 -2.32 9.23
N GLU A 202 11.12 -1.26 9.65
CA GLU A 202 10.49 0.01 9.96
C GLU A 202 10.46 0.88 8.68
N ARG A 203 9.29 1.46 8.39
CA ARG A 203 9.12 2.50 7.37
C ARG A 203 8.15 3.57 7.87
N ASN A 204 8.62 4.82 7.95
CA ASN A 204 7.81 5.99 8.33
C ASN A 204 7.15 5.88 9.72
N GLY A 205 7.88 5.38 10.70
CA GLY A 205 7.43 5.04 12.04
C GLY A 205 6.61 3.76 12.14
N GLN A 206 6.48 2.96 11.07
CA GLN A 206 5.62 1.77 11.03
C GLN A 206 6.39 0.50 10.76
N TRP A 207 6.27 -0.47 11.66
CA TRP A 207 6.78 -1.83 11.46
C TRP A 207 5.88 -2.62 10.53
N ARG A 208 6.47 -3.28 9.54
CA ARG A 208 5.78 -4.18 8.59
C ARG A 208 6.61 -5.41 8.30
N VAL A 209 5.93 -6.56 8.21
CA VAL A 209 6.52 -7.85 7.85
C VAL A 209 6.88 -7.83 6.36
N PHE A 210 8.11 -8.21 6.05
CA PHE A 210 8.54 -8.37 4.65
C PHE A 210 8.97 -9.80 4.30
N ASP A 211 9.15 -10.67 5.29
CA ASP A 211 9.45 -12.07 5.07
C ASP A 211 8.94 -12.91 6.23
N VAL A 212 8.57 -14.16 5.92
CA VAL A 212 8.18 -15.18 6.87
C VAL A 212 9.07 -16.39 6.63
N ILE A 213 9.63 -16.92 7.70
CA ILE A 213 10.51 -18.08 7.68
C ILE A 213 9.84 -19.18 8.49
N VAL A 214 9.38 -20.23 7.82
CA VAL A 214 8.74 -21.38 8.47
C VAL A 214 9.73 -22.53 8.44
N GLU A 215 9.99 -23.14 9.60
CA GLU A 215 10.94 -24.25 9.73
C GLU A 215 12.33 -23.98 9.13
N GLY A 216 12.75 -22.70 9.16
CA GLY A 216 14.03 -22.24 8.62
C GLY A 216 14.01 -21.87 7.13
N VAL A 217 12.88 -22.06 6.44
CA VAL A 217 12.72 -21.77 5.01
C VAL A 217 12.06 -20.40 4.80
N SER A 218 12.78 -19.47 4.18
CA SER A 218 12.31 -18.12 3.85
C SER A 218 11.36 -18.13 2.66
N TYR A 219 10.19 -17.48 2.80
CA TYR A 219 9.23 -17.33 1.71
C TYR A 219 9.78 -16.43 0.60
N VAL A 220 10.41 -15.31 0.96
CA VAL A 220 11.05 -14.43 -0.03
C VAL A 220 12.09 -15.17 -0.85
N GLN A 221 12.93 -15.98 -0.21
CA GLN A 221 13.98 -16.72 -0.91
C GLN A 221 13.39 -17.81 -1.81
N THR A 222 12.41 -18.55 -1.29
CA THR A 222 11.70 -19.62 -2.02
C THR A 222 11.05 -19.07 -3.28
N PHE A 223 10.22 -18.03 -3.15
CA PHE A 223 9.55 -17.43 -4.29
C PHE A 223 10.53 -16.72 -5.24
N ARG A 224 11.62 -16.12 -4.75
CA ARG A 224 12.65 -15.58 -5.65
C ARG A 224 13.21 -16.67 -6.56
N ASN A 225 13.51 -17.84 -6.03
CA ASN A 225 14.04 -18.95 -6.81
C ASN A 225 13.01 -19.46 -7.82
N GLN A 226 11.74 -19.53 -7.41
CA GLN A 226 10.64 -19.96 -8.27
C GLN A 226 10.34 -18.97 -9.42
N PHE A 227 10.35 -17.66 -9.13
CA PHE A 227 9.97 -16.64 -10.11
C PHE A 227 11.12 -16.13 -10.97
N ASP A 228 12.38 -16.26 -10.56
CA ASP A 228 13.52 -15.81 -11.39
C ASP A 228 13.49 -16.32 -12.85
N PRO A 229 13.27 -17.63 -13.12
CA PRO A 229 13.17 -18.11 -14.50
C PRO A 229 11.92 -17.57 -15.21
N LEU A 230 10.78 -17.51 -14.52
CA LEU A 230 9.51 -17.06 -15.09
C LEU A 230 9.56 -15.58 -15.51
N VAL A 231 10.13 -14.72 -14.65
CA VAL A 231 10.27 -13.29 -14.93
C VAL A 231 11.28 -13.05 -16.04
N ARG A 232 12.34 -13.87 -16.14
CA ARG A 232 13.30 -13.80 -17.25
C ARG A 232 12.63 -14.11 -18.59
N GLU A 233 11.69 -15.05 -18.62
CA GLU A 233 10.98 -15.46 -19.84
C GLU A 233 9.84 -14.50 -20.21
N LYS A 234 9.00 -14.14 -19.24
CA LYS A 234 7.71 -13.47 -19.48
C LYS A 234 7.67 -12.00 -19.05
N GLY A 235 8.72 -11.51 -18.39
CA GLY A 235 8.74 -10.21 -17.72
C GLY A 235 7.82 -10.17 -16.49
N ILE A 236 7.92 -9.08 -15.71
CA ILE A 236 7.12 -8.92 -14.49
C ILE A 236 5.62 -8.89 -14.84
N ALA A 237 5.22 -8.06 -15.79
CA ALA A 237 3.83 -7.97 -16.24
C ALA A 237 3.23 -9.32 -16.69
N GLY A 238 4.01 -10.16 -17.40
CA GLY A 238 3.55 -11.48 -17.85
C GLY A 238 3.32 -12.43 -16.68
N VAL A 239 4.25 -12.48 -15.73
CA VAL A 239 4.11 -13.30 -14.51
C VAL A 239 2.96 -12.80 -13.62
N THR A 240 2.82 -11.49 -13.45
CA THR A 240 1.70 -10.89 -12.70
C THR A 240 0.35 -11.28 -13.27
N ARG A 241 0.21 -11.27 -14.60
CA ARG A 241 -1.02 -11.73 -15.26
C ARG A 241 -1.27 -13.22 -14.99
N ASP A 242 -0.25 -14.06 -15.18
CA ASP A 242 -0.38 -15.51 -14.96
C ASP A 242 -0.74 -15.84 -13.49
N LEU A 243 -0.23 -15.08 -12.51
CA LEU A 243 -0.61 -15.21 -11.10
C LEU A 243 -2.08 -14.87 -10.85
N ARG A 244 -2.57 -13.77 -11.44
CA ARG A 244 -3.97 -13.32 -11.33
C ARG A 244 -4.94 -14.32 -11.94
N GLU A 245 -4.53 -14.97 -13.02
CA GLU A 245 -5.32 -16.00 -13.72
C GLU A 245 -5.15 -17.40 -13.11
N GLY A 246 -4.33 -17.55 -12.06
CA GLY A 246 -4.10 -18.83 -11.40
C GLY A 246 -3.31 -19.85 -12.25
N ARG A 247 -2.57 -19.40 -13.27
CA ARG A 247 -1.78 -20.27 -14.17
C ARG A 247 -0.41 -20.67 -13.60
N ILE A 248 -0.01 -20.06 -12.50
CA ILE A 248 1.22 -20.40 -11.78
C ILE A 248 0.85 -21.05 -10.47
N ASP A 249 1.36 -22.26 -10.27
CA ASP A 249 1.26 -22.96 -9.01
C ASP A 249 2.33 -22.52 -8.03
N VAL A 250 1.97 -21.52 -7.20
CA VAL A 250 2.78 -21.09 -6.07
C VAL A 250 2.56 -22.07 -4.93
N ASP A 251 3.60 -22.82 -4.59
CA ASP A 251 3.64 -23.65 -3.40
C ASP A 251 4.92 -23.29 -2.64
N PRO A 252 4.83 -22.74 -1.42
CA PRO A 252 5.98 -22.77 -0.54
C PRO A 252 6.18 -24.24 -0.18
N GLU A 253 7.04 -24.94 -0.92
CA GLU A 253 7.55 -26.25 -0.48
C GLU A 253 8.27 -26.01 0.86
N LEU A 254 7.57 -26.29 1.96
CA LEU A 254 8.06 -26.22 3.34
C LEU A 254 8.36 -27.61 3.86
#